data_AF-A0A919ZTU2-F1
#
_entry.id   AF-A0A919ZTU2-F1
#
_cell.length_a   1.000
_cell.length_b   1.000
_cell.length_c   1.000
_cell.angle_alpha   90.00
_cell.angle_beta   90.00
_cell.angle_gamma   90.00
#
_symmetry.space_group_name_H-M   'P 1'
#
loop_
_entity.id
_entity.type
_entity.pdbx_description
1 polymer ?
#
loop_
_entity_poly.entity_id
_entity_poly.type
_entity_poly.pdbx_seq_one_letter_code
_entity_poly.pdbx_strand_id
1 'polypeptide(L)' 'MRKAIILLLLLSFCSSGSDSTSDEPTQSAAASSIEELVYEDANGNLVNEDLTNKKTLVVFWADY' A
#
# COMPACT_ATOMS: atom_id res chain seq x y z
N MET A 1 23.69 -36.53 10.70
CA MET A 1 23.35 -35.36 11.54
C MET A 1 23.32 -34.04 10.78
N ARG A 2 24.18 -33.79 9.78
CA ARG A 2 24.19 -32.53 8.99
C ARG A 2 22.87 -32.22 8.24
N LYS A 3 22.16 -33.24 7.76
CA LYS A 3 20.85 -33.07 7.07
C LYS A 3 19.72 -32.59 8.00
N ALA A 4 19.78 -32.97 9.29
CA ALA A 4 18.80 -32.53 10.28
C ALA A 4 18.98 -31.06 10.69
N ILE A 5 20.21 -30.54 10.61
CA ILE A 5 20.53 -29.14 10.89
C ILE A 5 19.91 -28.22 9.83
N ILE A 6 19.90 -28.64 8.57
CA ILE A 6 19.28 -27.89 7.46
C ILE A 6 17.76 -27.81 7.64
N LEU A 7 17.14 -28.90 8.09
CA LEU A 7 15.69 -28.94 8.37
C LEU A 7 15.32 -28.00 9.53
N LEU A 8 16.18 -27.92 10.55
CA LEU A 8 15.97 -27.06 11.72
C LEU A 8 16.15 -25.55 11.37
N LEU A 9 17.03 -25.22 10.41
CA LEU A 9 17.22 -23.86 9.91
C LEU A 9 16.04 -23.34 9.07
N LEU A 10 15.29 -24.21 8.40
CA LEU A 10 14.12 -23.79 7.62
C LEU A 10 12.90 -23.48 8.51
N LEU A 11 12.83 -24.07 9.70
CA LEU A 11 11.73 -23.86 10.64
C LEU A 11 11.87 -22.57 11.47
N SER A 12 13.03 -21.91 11.48
CA SER A 12 13.24 -20.66 12.23
C SER A 12 12.74 -19.38 11.54
N PHE A 13 12.29 -19.45 10.28
CA PHE A 13 11.84 -18.27 9.52
C PHE A 13 10.33 -18.00 9.58
N CYS A 14 9.56 -18.71 10.42
CA CYS A 14 8.10 -18.57 10.47
C CYS A 14 7.58 -18.04 11.83
N SER A 15 8.30 -17.12 12.47
CA SER A 15 7.77 -16.36 13.61
C SER A 15 7.50 -14.91 13.19
N SER A 16 6.63 -14.72 12.20
CA SER A 16 5.92 -13.45 12.06
C SER A 16 4.97 -13.36 13.25
N GLY A 17 5.40 -12.68 14.31
CA GLY A 17 4.51 -12.26 15.37
C GLY A 17 3.39 -11.45 14.73
N SER A 18 2.17 -11.96 14.85
CA SER A 18 0.97 -11.22 14.48
C SER A 18 0.84 -10.07 15.46
N ASP A 19 1.44 -8.92 15.11
CA ASP A 19 1.18 -7.68 15.82
C ASP A 19 -0.30 -7.37 15.58
N SER A 20 -1.11 -7.62 16.59
CA SER A 20 -2.57 -7.46 16.55
C SER A 20 -2.91 -5.99 16.80
N THR A 21 -2.15 -5.08 16.19
CA THR A 21 -2.52 -3.69 16.13
C THR A 21 -3.46 -3.60 14.94
N SER A 22 -4.76 -3.75 15.21
CA SER A 22 -5.79 -3.27 14.30
C SER A 22 -5.65 -1.75 14.25
N ASP A 23 -4.74 -1.29 13.39
CA ASP A 23 -4.77 0.06 12.87
C ASP A 23 -6.05 0.16 12.03
N GLU A 24 -7.19 0.34 12.71
CA GLU A 24 -8.31 1.03 12.08
C GLU A 24 -7.69 2.28 11.45
N PRO A 25 -7.81 2.49 10.13
CA PRO A 25 -7.30 3.69 9.54
C PRO A 25 -8.09 4.82 10.19
N THR A 26 -7.46 5.55 11.10
CA THR A 26 -7.96 6.85 11.54
C THR A 26 -7.77 7.77 10.34
N GLN A 27 -8.65 7.61 9.35
CA GLN A 27 -8.83 8.58 8.30
C GLN A 27 -9.65 9.71 8.92
N SER A 28 -9.03 10.46 9.83
CA SER A 28 -9.37 11.87 9.98
C SER A 28 -8.81 12.56 8.74
N ALA A 29 -9.46 12.32 7.60
CA ALA A 29 -9.36 13.21 6.48
C ALA A 29 -10.05 14.49 6.93
N ALA A 30 -9.30 15.37 7.59
CA ALA A 30 -9.51 16.79 7.36
C ALA A 30 -9.60 16.92 5.83
N ALA A 31 -10.77 17.30 5.33
CA ALA A 31 -11.07 17.40 3.90
C ALA A 31 -10.16 18.47 3.29
N SER A 32 -8.90 18.13 3.06
CA SER A 32 -7.96 18.90 2.28
C SER A 32 -8.44 18.77 0.85
N SER A 33 -8.84 19.90 0.26
CA SER A 33 -9.14 19.97 -1.16
C SER A 33 -7.87 19.62 -1.94
N ILE A 34 -7.90 18.47 -2.61
CA ILE A 34 -6.81 18.06 -3.50
C ILE A 34 -6.94 18.91 -4.77
N GLU A 35 -5.97 19.80 -5.01
CA GLU A 35 -5.93 20.66 -6.19
C GLU A 35 -5.16 20.02 -7.36
N GLU A 36 -4.30 19.04 -7.07
CA GLU A 36 -3.39 18.44 -8.06
C GLU A 36 -3.25 16.93 -7.80
N LEU A 37 -3.32 16.13 -8.86
CA LEU A 37 -3.08 14.69 -8.83
C LEU A 37 -1.91 14.31 -9.74
N VAL A 38 -0.86 13.74 -9.16
CA VAL A 38 0.30 13.23 -9.89
C VAL A 38 0.27 11.70 -9.91
N TYR A 39 0.34 11.10 -11.08
CA TYR A 39 0.32 9.64 -11.26
C TYR A 39 1.12 9.21 -12.49
N GLU A 40 1.48 7.93 -12.55
CA GLU A 40 2.07 7.30 -13.75
C GLU A 40 0.95 6.68 -14.59
N ASP A 41 0.87 7.03 -15.88
CA ASP A 41 -0.12 6.46 -16.79
C ASP A 41 0.23 5.03 -17.22
N ALA A 42 -0.67 4.38 -17.95
CA ALA A 42 -0.46 3.01 -18.44
C ALA A 42 0.73 2.85 -19.41
N ASN A 43 1.29 3.96 -19.90
CA ASN A 43 2.45 3.99 -20.80
C ASN A 43 3.76 4.30 -20.07
N GLY A 44 3.71 4.52 -18.75
CA GLY A 44 4.88 4.88 -17.93
C GLY A 44 5.21 6.38 -17.92
N ASN A 45 4.30 7.25 -18.38
CA ASN A 45 4.51 8.69 -18.32
C ASN A 45 4.03 9.25 -16.99
N LEU A 46 4.82 10.17 -16.41
CA LEU A 46 4.34 10.99 -15.30
C LEU A 46 3.33 12.02 -15.81
N VAL A 47 2.11 11.94 -15.28
CA VAL A 47 1.01 12.85 -15.55
C VAL A 47 0.75 13.70 -14.32
N ASN A 48 0.50 14.97 -14.55
CA ASN A 48 0.08 15.92 -13.54
C ASN A 48 -1.29 16.49 -13.96
N GLU A 49 -2.32 16.28 -13.13
CA GLU A 49 -3.70 16.63 -13.40
C GLU A 49 -4.19 17.71 -12.42
N ASP A 50 -4.60 18.88 -12.96
CA ASP A 50 -5.21 19.97 -12.20
C ASP A 50 -6.71 19.70 -11.91
N LEU A 51 -7.06 19.71 -10.62
CA LEU A 51 -8.38 19.43 -10.07
C LEU A 51 -9.09 20.68 -9.52
N THR A 52 -8.47 21.87 -9.53
CA THR A 52 -8.93 23.09 -8.83
C THR A 52 -10.41 23.45 -9.07
N ASN A 53 -10.93 23.18 -10.27
CA ASN A 53 -12.33 23.45 -10.64
C ASN A 53 -13.11 22.20 -11.03
N LYS A 54 -12.67 21.02 -10.59
CA LYS A 54 -13.26 19.73 -10.93
C LYS A 54 -13.85 19.07 -9.68
N LYS A 55 -15.06 18.53 -9.81
CA LYS A 55 -15.58 17.58 -8.82
C LYS A 55 -14.99 16.21 -9.16
N THR A 56 -14.08 15.75 -8.32
CA THR A 56 -13.26 14.56 -8.61
C THR A 56 -13.47 13.49 -7.55
N LEU A 57 -13.71 12.25 -7.98
CA LEU A 57 -13.65 11.05 -7.14
C LEU A 57 -12.40 10.27 -7.54
N VAL A 58 -11.46 10.11 -6.61
CA VAL A 58 -10.26 9.28 -6.82
C VAL A 58 -10.52 7.90 -6.21
N VAL A 59 -10.36 6.85 -7.02
CA VAL A 59 -10.57 5.46 -6.60
C VAL A 59 -9.26 4.69 -6.73
N PHE A 60 -8.73 4.24 -5.59
CA PHE A 60 -7.61 3.32 -5.55
C PHE A 60 -8.15 1.89 -5.56
N TRP A 61 -7.81 1.11 -6.60
CA TRP A 61 -8.26 -0.27 -6.76
C TRP A 61 -7.14 -1.14 -7.35
N ALA A 62 -7.28 -2.46 -7.21
CA ALA A 62 -6.43 -3.46 -7.84
C ALA A 62 -7.21 -4.77 -7.98
N ASP A 63 -6.70 -5.68 -8.81
CA ASP A 63 -7.37 -6.88 -9.34
C ASP A 63 -7.05 -8.18 -8.58
N TYR A 64 -6.46 -8.07 -7.38
CA TYR A 64 -6.19 -9.21 -6.50
C TYR A 64 -7.45 -9.87 -5.91
#